data_AF-A0A3D5KKI7-F1
#
_entry.id   AF-A0A3D5KKI7-F1
#
_cell.length_a   1.000
_cell.length_b   1.000
_cell.length_c   1.000
_cell.angle_alpha   90.00
_cell.angle_beta   90.00
_cell.angle_gamma   90.00
#
_symmetry.space_group_name_H-M   'P 1'
#
loop_
_entity.id
_entity.type
_entity.pdbx_description
1 polymer ?
#
loop_
_entity_poly.entity_id
_entity_poly.type
_entity_poly.pdbx_seq_one_letter_code
_entity_poly.pdbx_strand_id
1 'polypeptide(L)'
;NLTKIDKWFLEQIWELIELEKEIERHDLLSIPVELMRTAKEKGYADRQIAHLIGCLESEVHQKRRQMGINRVYKLVDTCAAEFEAKTPYYYSTFDSENESTVSNRKKVIVLGSGPNRIGQGIEFD
;
A
#
# COMPACT_ATOMS: atom_id res chain seq x y z
N ASN A 1 -26.00 7.53 16.62
CA ASN A 1 -26.36 6.76 15.41
C ASN A 1 -26.54 7.70 14.21
N LEU A 2 -25.48 8.46 13.86
CA LEU A 2 -25.52 9.64 12.96
C LEU A 2 -25.28 9.28 11.49
N THR A 3 -24.23 8.50 11.19
CA THR A 3 -23.74 8.24 9.82
C THR A 3 -24.42 7.06 9.13
N LYS A 4 -25.07 6.17 9.92
CA LYS A 4 -25.60 4.87 9.46
C LYS A 4 -24.54 3.91 8.91
N ILE A 5 -23.26 4.23 9.07
CA ILE A 5 -22.14 3.33 8.73
C ILE A 5 -22.09 2.23 9.79
N ASP A 6 -21.91 0.99 9.35
CA ASP A 6 -21.76 -0.14 10.26
C ASP A 6 -20.57 0.08 11.21
N LYS A 7 -20.75 -0.30 12.47
CA LYS A 7 -19.75 -0.09 13.52
C LYS A 7 -18.43 -0.77 13.17
N TRP A 8 -18.45 -1.89 12.48
CA TRP A 8 -17.26 -2.61 12.05
C TRP A 8 -16.31 -1.72 11.22
N PHE A 9 -16.84 -0.96 10.24
CA PHE A 9 -16.01 -0.05 9.45
C PHE A 9 -15.48 1.13 10.27
N LEU A 10 -16.27 1.64 11.22
CA LEU A 10 -15.84 2.72 12.10
C LEU A 10 -14.72 2.27 13.04
N GLU A 11 -14.75 1.02 13.48
CA GLU A 11 -13.67 0.41 14.27
C GLU A 11 -12.38 0.29 13.45
N GLN A 12 -12.47 -0.12 12.17
CA GLN A 12 -11.29 -0.15 11.29
C GLN A 12 -10.68 1.25 11.08
N ILE A 13 -11.51 2.29 10.91
CA ILE A 13 -11.01 3.68 10.82
C ILE A 13 -10.40 4.13 12.14
N TRP A 14 -11.01 3.78 13.26
CA TRP A 14 -10.47 4.11 14.59
C TRP A 14 -9.10 3.47 14.83
N GLU A 15 -8.91 2.21 14.45
CA GLU A 15 -7.60 1.54 14.53
C GLU A 15 -6.51 2.28 13.73
N LEU A 16 -6.86 2.80 12.55
CA LEU A 16 -5.93 3.61 11.75
C LEU A 16 -5.54 4.90 12.49
N ILE A 17 -6.53 5.59 13.09
CA ILE A 17 -6.27 6.81 13.87
C ILE A 17 -5.38 6.54 15.09
N GLU A 18 -5.58 5.42 15.80
CA GLU A 18 -4.71 5.04 16.92
C GLU A 18 -3.29 4.72 16.45
N LEU A 19 -3.15 4.10 15.27
CA LEU A 19 -1.84 3.84 14.67
C LEU A 19 -1.12 5.14 14.30
N GLU A 20 -1.81 6.18 13.81
CA GLU A 20 -1.22 7.50 13.56
C GLU A 20 -0.63 8.08 14.83
N LYS A 21 -1.39 8.07 15.93
CA LYS A 21 -0.94 8.57 17.23
C LYS A 21 0.29 7.83 17.75
N GLU A 22 0.44 6.55 17.41
CA GLU A 22 1.64 5.79 17.77
C GLU A 22 2.81 6.18 16.88
N ILE A 23 2.62 6.31 15.57
CA ILE A 23 3.66 6.76 14.62
C ILE A 23 4.20 8.14 15.01
N GLU A 24 3.33 9.08 15.41
CA GLU A 24 3.69 10.45 15.82
C GLU A 24 4.60 10.52 17.06
N ARG A 25 4.70 9.44 17.84
CA ARG A 25 5.61 9.37 19.01
C ARG A 25 7.07 9.13 18.63
N HIS A 26 7.32 8.87 17.35
CA HIS A 26 8.62 8.52 16.82
C HIS A 26 9.11 9.54 15.78
N ASP A 27 10.39 9.45 15.47
CA ASP A 27 11.03 10.11 14.34
C ASP A 27 11.58 9.05 13.36
N LEU A 28 12.16 9.51 12.25
CA LEU A 28 12.68 8.62 11.21
C LEU A 28 13.79 7.66 11.70
N LEU A 29 14.56 8.06 12.70
CA LEU A 29 15.64 7.26 13.27
C LEU A 29 15.11 6.27 14.32
N SER A 30 14.13 6.69 15.11
CA SER A 30 13.60 5.94 16.27
C SER A 30 12.40 5.03 15.96
N ILE A 31 11.72 5.20 14.81
CA ILE A 31 10.57 4.36 14.45
C ILE A 31 10.94 2.87 14.38
N PRO A 32 10.26 1.99 15.16
CA PRO A 32 10.52 0.56 15.14
C PRO A 32 10.19 -0.09 13.80
N VAL A 33 10.93 -1.15 13.44
CA VAL A 33 10.70 -1.91 12.20
C VAL A 33 9.29 -2.49 12.15
N GLU A 34 8.81 -3.06 13.25
CA GLU A 34 7.46 -3.63 13.32
C GLU A 34 6.38 -2.57 13.18
N LEU A 35 6.55 -1.39 13.79
CA LEU A 35 5.60 -0.29 13.63
C LEU A 35 5.56 0.20 12.16
N MET A 36 6.73 0.36 11.54
CA MET A 36 6.81 0.68 10.11
C MET A 36 6.11 -0.41 9.28
N ARG A 37 6.36 -1.69 9.55
CA ARG A 37 5.72 -2.81 8.84
C ARG A 37 4.20 -2.76 8.97
N THR A 38 3.68 -2.68 10.19
CA THR A 38 2.25 -2.59 10.46
C THR A 38 1.61 -1.38 9.77
N ALA A 39 2.26 -0.20 9.78
CA ALA A 39 1.77 0.97 9.07
C ALA A 39 1.59 0.68 7.57
N LYS A 40 2.56 0.00 6.96
CA LYS A 40 2.50 -0.33 5.53
C LYS A 40 1.47 -1.40 5.19
N GLU A 41 1.34 -2.42 6.03
CA GLU A 41 0.30 -3.45 5.93
C GLU A 41 -1.11 -2.87 6.09
N LYS A 42 -1.28 -1.87 6.97
CA LYS A 42 -2.53 -1.10 7.14
C LYS A 42 -2.76 -0.04 6.05
N GLY A 43 -1.86 0.08 5.07
CA GLY A 43 -2.06 0.89 3.86
C GLY A 43 -1.52 2.33 3.91
N TYR A 44 -0.78 2.71 4.96
CA TYR A 44 -0.19 4.06 5.03
C TYR A 44 0.79 4.30 3.87
N ALA A 45 0.61 5.40 3.14
CA ALA A 45 1.57 5.84 2.14
C ALA A 45 2.87 6.33 2.80
N ASP A 46 4.01 6.23 2.09
CA ASP A 46 5.29 6.77 2.58
C ASP A 46 5.14 8.29 2.89
N ARG A 47 4.34 9.01 2.09
CA ARG A 47 3.95 10.41 2.31
C ARG A 47 3.17 10.69 3.59
N GLN A 48 2.25 9.79 3.98
CA GLN A 48 1.46 9.98 5.20
C GLN A 48 2.34 9.82 6.43
N ILE A 49 3.17 8.78 6.46
CA ILE A 49 4.16 8.58 7.54
C ILE A 49 5.11 9.78 7.61
N ALA A 50 5.60 10.25 6.46
CA ALA A 50 6.49 11.41 6.38
C ALA A 50 5.85 12.68 6.97
N HIS A 51 4.56 12.89 6.73
CA HIS A 51 3.81 13.98 7.32
C HIS A 51 3.71 13.86 8.85
N LEU A 52 3.41 12.67 9.37
CA LEU A 52 3.26 12.42 10.81
C LEU A 52 4.56 12.63 11.60
N ILE A 53 5.71 12.25 11.01
CA ILE A 53 7.02 12.34 11.69
C ILE A 53 7.89 13.52 11.22
N GLY A 54 7.34 14.41 10.37
CA GLY A 54 7.99 15.66 9.97
C GLY A 54 9.23 15.51 9.06
N CYS A 55 9.19 14.63 8.07
CA CYS A 55 10.30 14.42 7.12
C CYS A 55 9.82 14.36 5.66
N LEU A 56 10.74 14.10 4.72
CA LEU A 56 10.41 13.93 3.30
C LEU A 56 9.94 12.50 3.01
N GLU A 57 8.99 12.35 2.08
CA GLU A 57 8.51 11.04 1.60
C GLU A 57 9.66 10.13 1.13
N SER A 58 10.66 10.70 0.47
CA SER A 58 11.85 9.97 -0.01
C SER A 58 12.67 9.37 1.13
N GLU A 59 12.71 10.02 2.28
CA GLU A 59 13.45 9.55 3.45
C GLU A 59 12.75 8.35 4.10
N VAL A 60 11.42 8.41 4.23
CA VAL A 60 10.59 7.26 4.66
C VAL A 60 10.77 6.09 3.69
N HIS A 61 10.70 6.35 2.39
CA HIS A 61 10.89 5.32 1.37
C HIS A 61 12.25 4.63 1.50
N GLN A 62 13.33 5.40 1.65
CA GLN A 62 14.67 4.88 1.82
C GLN A 62 14.81 4.06 3.10
N LYS A 63 14.33 4.60 4.24
CA LYS A 63 14.36 3.93 5.54
C LYS A 63 13.62 2.59 5.50
N ARG A 64 12.41 2.58 4.96
CA ARG A 64 11.59 1.36 4.82
C ARG A 64 12.30 0.29 3.99
N ARG A 65 12.95 0.68 2.88
CA ARG A 65 13.73 -0.25 2.06
C ARG A 65 14.95 -0.81 2.80
N GLN A 66 15.64 0.01 3.59
CA GLN A 66 16.76 -0.43 4.45
C GLN A 66 16.30 -1.44 5.52
N MET A 67 15.06 -1.30 6.01
CA MET A 67 14.42 -2.26 6.92
C MET A 67 13.95 -3.56 6.23
N GLY A 68 14.16 -3.71 4.92
CA GLY A 68 13.71 -4.88 4.16
C GLY A 68 12.20 -4.95 3.93
N ILE A 69 11.46 -3.91 4.30
CA ILE A 69 10.02 -3.83 4.05
C ILE A 69 9.86 -3.37 2.62
N ASN A 70 9.36 -4.22 1.72
CA ASN A 70 9.16 -3.91 0.29
C ASN A 70 7.74 -4.28 -0.12
N ARG A 71 7.26 -3.67 -1.21
CA ARG A 71 6.00 -4.12 -1.82
C ARG A 71 6.26 -5.46 -2.50
N VAL A 72 5.29 -6.34 -2.39
CA VAL A 72 5.18 -7.57 -3.16
C VAL A 72 3.95 -7.50 -4.04
N TYR A 73 3.91 -8.32 -5.09
CA TYR A 73 2.80 -8.38 -6.01
C TYR A 73 2.17 -9.76 -5.94
N LYS A 74 0.87 -9.78 -5.65
CA LYS A 74 0.05 -10.98 -5.49
C LYS A 74 -0.84 -11.16 -6.72
N LEU A 75 -1.04 -12.40 -7.13
CA LEU A 75 -1.83 -12.78 -8.29
C LEU A 75 -3.31 -12.91 -7.88
N VAL A 76 -4.21 -12.43 -8.74
CA VAL A 76 -5.64 -12.65 -8.58
C VAL A 76 -6.00 -13.97 -9.27
N ASP A 77 -6.43 -14.96 -8.50
CA ASP A 77 -6.62 -16.34 -9.00
C ASP A 77 -8.06 -16.86 -8.97
N THR A 78 -9.06 -16.03 -8.61
CA THR A 78 -10.49 -16.39 -8.50
C THR A 78 -10.84 -17.52 -7.53
N CYS A 79 -9.85 -18.23 -6.98
CA CYS A 79 -10.01 -19.43 -6.17
C CYS A 79 -9.14 -19.43 -4.90
N ALA A 80 -8.60 -18.28 -4.50
CA ALA A 80 -7.78 -18.11 -3.30
C ALA A 80 -6.61 -19.12 -3.24
N ALA A 81 -5.88 -19.21 -4.35
CA ALA A 81 -4.73 -20.07 -4.61
C ALA A 81 -5.02 -21.58 -4.70
N GLU A 82 -6.28 -22.01 -4.83
CA GLU A 82 -6.62 -23.43 -5.06
C GLU A 82 -6.04 -23.95 -6.40
N PHE A 83 -5.96 -23.09 -7.42
CA PHE A 83 -5.42 -23.39 -8.74
C PHE A 83 -4.51 -22.27 -9.25
N GLU A 84 -3.44 -22.62 -9.95
CA GLU A 84 -2.57 -21.63 -10.61
C GLU A 84 -3.34 -20.85 -11.68
N ALA A 85 -3.49 -19.53 -11.47
CA ALA A 85 -4.07 -18.66 -12.47
C ALA A 85 -3.11 -18.41 -13.62
N LYS A 86 -3.59 -18.66 -14.85
CA LYS A 86 -2.80 -18.50 -16.08
C LYS A 86 -2.68 -17.04 -16.54
N THR A 87 -3.54 -16.15 -16.04
CA THR A 87 -3.61 -14.75 -16.50
C THR A 87 -2.87 -13.85 -15.51
N PRO A 88 -1.85 -13.08 -15.95
CA PRO A 88 -1.08 -12.21 -15.07
C PRO A 88 -1.86 -10.96 -14.67
N TYR A 89 -2.70 -11.07 -13.63
CA TYR A 89 -3.44 -9.96 -13.04
C TYR A 89 -3.00 -9.76 -11.59
N TYR A 90 -2.28 -8.66 -11.31
CA TYR A 90 -1.60 -8.46 -10.04
C TYR A 90 -2.10 -7.23 -9.30
N TYR A 91 -2.02 -7.28 -7.97
CA TYR A 91 -2.13 -6.12 -7.09
C TYR A 91 -0.92 -6.08 -6.14
N SER A 92 -0.54 -4.89 -5.69
CA SER A 92 0.54 -4.74 -4.72
C SER A 92 0.04 -4.85 -3.30
N THR A 93 0.80 -5.49 -2.42
CA THR A 93 0.59 -5.48 -0.98
C THR A 93 1.93 -5.38 -0.25
N PHE A 94 1.90 -5.17 1.06
CA PHE A 94 3.04 -5.36 1.94
C PHE A 94 2.87 -6.70 2.63
N ASP A 95 3.62 -7.69 2.16
CA ASP A 95 3.60 -9.07 2.64
C ASP A 95 4.99 -9.68 2.36
N SER A 96 5.17 -10.94 2.71
CA SER A 96 6.43 -11.68 2.67
C SER A 96 6.79 -12.22 1.28
N GLU A 97 5.81 -12.71 0.51
CA GLU A 97 6.04 -13.43 -0.75
C GLU A 97 5.58 -12.64 -1.98
N ASN A 98 6.42 -12.61 -3.01
CA ASN A 98 6.13 -11.99 -4.30
C ASN A 98 5.87 -13.04 -5.39
N GLU A 99 4.67 -13.04 -5.95
CA GLU A 99 4.20 -13.99 -6.97
C GLU A 99 4.41 -13.48 -8.40
N SER A 100 4.82 -12.22 -8.56
CA SER A 100 5.14 -11.67 -9.87
C SER A 100 6.50 -12.16 -10.37
N THR A 101 6.50 -12.86 -11.50
CA THR A 101 7.72 -13.37 -12.15
C THR A 101 8.21 -12.39 -13.22
N VAL A 102 9.47 -11.94 -13.07
CA VAL A 102 10.07 -10.97 -14.00
C VAL A 102 10.77 -11.71 -15.13
N SER A 103 10.37 -11.44 -16.38
CA SER A 103 11.08 -11.94 -17.58
C SER A 103 12.17 -10.99 -18.06
N ASN A 104 13.17 -11.50 -18.79
CA ASN A 104 14.26 -10.69 -19.40
C ASN A 104 13.88 -10.02 -20.73
N ARG A 105 12.62 -10.12 -21.14
CA ARG A 105 12.13 -9.48 -22.37
C ARG A 105 12.12 -7.96 -22.20
N LYS A 106 12.37 -7.22 -23.28
CA LYS A 106 12.11 -5.78 -23.33
C LYS A 106 10.61 -5.52 -23.12
N LYS A 107 10.27 -4.57 -22.25
CA LYS A 107 8.88 -4.24 -21.89
C LYS A 107 8.64 -2.75 -22.06
N VAL A 108 7.39 -2.40 -22.36
CA VAL A 108 6.88 -1.02 -22.37
C VAL A 108 5.86 -0.93 -21.24
N ILE A 109 5.90 0.15 -20.46
CA ILE A 109 4.90 0.43 -19.42
C ILE A 109 3.93 1.47 -20.00
N VAL A 110 2.64 1.16 -19.93
CA VAL A 110 1.55 2.09 -20.23
C VAL A 110 0.90 2.45 -18.90
N LEU A 111 0.78 3.74 -18.60
CA LEU A 111 0.15 4.24 -17.40
C LEU A 111 -1.28 4.66 -17.72
N GLY A 112 -2.25 4.02 -17.06
CA GLY A 112 -3.67 4.37 -17.21
C GLY A 112 -4.00 5.73 -16.59
N SER A 113 -5.17 6.26 -16.96
CA SER A 113 -5.57 7.62 -16.60
C SER A 113 -6.13 7.75 -15.16
N GLY A 114 -6.53 6.63 -14.54
CA GLY A 114 -7.13 6.59 -13.21
C GLY A 114 -8.65 6.79 -13.24
N PRO A 115 -9.30 7.24 -12.15
CA PRO A 115 -10.74 7.42 -12.14
C PRO A 115 -11.19 8.55 -13.07
N ASN A 116 -12.27 8.30 -13.82
CA ASN A 116 -12.88 9.28 -14.72
C ASN A 116 -13.30 10.55 -13.99
N ARG A 117 -13.13 11.70 -14.65
CA ARG A 117 -13.51 13.02 -14.15
C ARG A 117 -13.81 13.96 -15.32
N ILE A 118 -14.49 15.08 -15.06
CA ILE A 118 -14.77 16.07 -16.11
C ILE A 118 -13.44 16.50 -16.76
N GLY A 119 -13.35 16.36 -18.09
CA GLY A 119 -12.12 16.62 -18.87
C GLY A 119 -11.16 15.42 -19.00
N GLN A 120 -11.52 14.26 -18.45
CA GLN A 120 -10.76 13.02 -18.56
C GLN A 120 -11.72 11.82 -18.57
N GLY A 121 -12.19 11.45 -19.77
CA GLY A 121 -13.15 10.36 -19.99
C GLY A 121 -12.55 9.13 -20.70
N ILE A 122 -13.43 8.38 -21.37
CA ILE A 122 -13.12 7.12 -22.07
C ILE A 122 -12.12 7.29 -23.21
N GLU A 123 -11.93 8.52 -23.70
CA GLU A 123 -10.94 8.85 -24.72
C GLU A 123 -9.49 8.59 -24.28
N PHE A 124 -9.25 8.37 -22.98
CA PHE A 124 -7.95 8.06 -22.39
C PHE A 124 -7.83 6.62 -21.84
N ASP A 125 -8.82 5.75 -22.09
CA ASP A 125 -8.78 4.30 -21.79
C ASP A 125 -8.17 3.53 -22.98
#